data_AF-A0A0C3LNK5-F1
#
_entry.id   AF-A0A0C3LNK5-F1
#
_cell.length_a   1.000
_cell.length_b   1.000
_cell.length_c   1.000
_cell.angle_alpha   90.00
_cell.angle_beta   90.00
_cell.angle_gamma   90.00
#
_symmetry.space_group_name_H-M   'P 1'
#
loop_
_entity.id
_entity.type
_entity.pdbx_description
1 polymer ?
#
loop_
_entity_poly.entity_id
_entity_poly.type
_entity_poly.pdbx_seq_one_letter_code
_entity_poly.pdbx_strand_id
1 'polypeptide(L)'
;AGDDEDSEQRHRQALELKIANFGTDSLNTAFGYNALGEALLRKDEFAEAEEVLIKAIVIREAKGPAFNAAVSRENLACVYETQGRWAQAKELRTRNREKMVCSHYKASNPVNSIRASLTICLAVSRDNVLDGRADEM
;
A
#
# COMPACT_ATOMS: atom_id res chain seq x y z
N ALA A 1 23.23 18.61 -1.82
CA ALA A 1 24.30 17.64 -1.51
C ALA A 1 24.53 17.50 0.00
N GLY A 2 24.40 18.54 0.84
CA GLY A 2 24.62 18.43 2.29
C GLY A 2 23.42 17.97 3.15
N ASP A 3 22.18 18.19 2.72
CA ASP A 3 21.00 17.83 3.54
C ASP A 3 20.66 16.31 3.54
N ASP A 4 21.12 15.58 2.51
CA ASP A 4 20.73 14.18 2.32
C ASP A 4 21.51 13.20 3.22
N GLU A 5 22.84 13.42 3.40
CA GLU A 5 23.66 12.64 4.35
C GLU A 5 23.19 12.83 5.80
N ASP A 6 22.86 14.07 6.12
CA ASP A 6 22.30 14.47 7.41
C ASP A 6 20.93 13.82 7.67
N SER A 7 20.10 13.66 6.63
CA SER A 7 18.78 13.02 6.73
C SER A 7 18.89 11.52 7.01
N GLU A 8 19.74 10.82 6.26
CA GLU A 8 19.96 9.38 6.41
C GLU A 8 20.49 9.03 7.81
N GLN A 9 21.50 9.78 8.28
CA GLN A 9 22.08 9.55 9.60
C GLN A 9 21.06 9.76 10.73
N ARG A 10 20.22 10.80 10.62
CA ARG A 10 19.10 11.02 11.56
C ARG A 10 18.10 9.87 11.52
N HIS A 11 17.80 9.31 10.34
CA HIS A 11 16.92 8.16 10.22
C HIS A 11 17.51 6.89 10.83
N ARG A 12 18.83 6.65 10.70
CA ARG A 12 19.51 5.53 11.37
C ARG A 12 19.45 5.66 12.89
N GLN A 13 19.80 6.83 13.43
CA GLN A 13 19.71 7.08 14.88
C GLN A 13 18.28 6.92 15.40
N ALA A 14 17.29 7.45 14.69
CA ALA A 14 15.89 7.30 15.06
C ALA A 14 15.44 5.83 15.00
N LEU A 15 15.95 5.04 14.05
CA LEU A 15 15.67 3.61 13.94
C LEU A 15 16.27 2.82 15.11
N GLU A 16 17.52 3.10 15.49
CA GLU A 16 18.17 2.47 16.65
C GLU A 16 17.37 2.69 17.94
N LEU A 17 16.93 3.94 18.18
CA LEU A 17 16.08 4.26 19.33
C LEU A 17 14.73 3.53 19.30
N LYS A 18 14.13 3.40 18.11
CA LYS A 18 12.87 2.65 17.95
C LYS A 18 13.07 1.15 18.22
N ILE A 19 14.18 0.57 17.75
CA ILE A 19 14.52 -0.82 18.01
C ILE A 19 14.75 -1.03 19.52
N ALA A 20 15.49 -0.13 20.18
CA ALA A 20 15.77 -0.23 21.60
C ALA A 20 14.49 -0.14 22.47
N ASN A 21 13.55 0.73 22.08
CA ASN A 21 12.35 0.98 22.89
C ASN A 21 11.18 0.05 22.56
N PHE A 22 11.04 -0.41 21.31
CA PHE A 22 9.86 -1.15 20.85
C PHE A 22 10.18 -2.55 20.31
N GLY A 23 11.46 -2.90 20.17
CA GLY A 23 11.91 -4.15 19.54
C GLY A 23 11.92 -4.08 18.02
N THR A 24 12.55 -5.09 17.39
CA THR A 24 12.72 -5.15 15.93
C THR A 24 11.40 -5.27 15.17
N ASP A 25 10.39 -5.90 15.79
CA ASP A 25 9.15 -6.28 15.10
C ASP A 25 7.98 -5.33 15.40
N SER A 26 8.22 -4.13 15.91
CA SER A 26 7.15 -3.18 16.20
C SER A 26 6.75 -2.37 14.96
N LEU A 27 5.47 -1.96 14.88
CA LEU A 27 5.02 -1.01 13.87
C LEU A 27 5.81 0.31 13.91
N ASN A 28 6.23 0.75 15.11
CA ASN A 28 7.08 1.94 15.25
C ASN A 28 8.43 1.76 14.55
N THR A 29 9.03 0.58 14.71
CA THR A 29 10.28 0.20 14.05
C THR A 29 10.09 0.09 12.53
N ALA A 30 8.97 -0.45 12.07
CA ALA A 30 8.62 -0.49 10.66
C ALA A 30 8.41 0.90 10.03
N PHE A 31 7.98 1.91 10.80
CA PHE A 31 8.00 3.30 10.33
C PHE A 31 9.42 3.83 10.19
N GLY A 32 10.33 3.46 11.10
CA GLY A 32 11.76 3.77 11.00
C GLY A 32 12.42 3.17 9.76
N TYR A 33 12.23 1.86 9.53
CA TYR A 33 12.78 1.18 8.36
C TYR A 33 12.33 1.80 7.03
N ASN A 34 11.05 2.19 6.92
CA ASN A 34 10.55 2.85 5.71
C ASN A 34 11.18 4.22 5.47
N ALA A 35 11.33 5.02 6.53
CA ALA A 35 11.93 6.36 6.42
C ALA A 35 13.40 6.26 6.00
N LEU A 36 14.15 5.30 6.56
CA LEU A 36 15.52 5.03 6.13
C LEU A 36 15.57 4.56 4.66
N GLY A 37 14.69 3.65 4.26
CA GLY A 37 14.62 3.17 2.88
C GLY A 37 14.32 4.26 1.85
N GLU A 38 13.47 5.22 2.21
CA GLU A 38 13.18 6.38 1.36
C GLU A 38 14.40 7.31 1.22
N ALA A 39 15.15 7.53 2.30
CA ALA A 39 16.37 8.32 2.27
C ALA A 39 17.47 7.64 1.43
N LEU A 40 17.65 6.34 1.58
CA LEU A 40 18.60 5.54 0.78
C LEU A 40 18.24 5.53 -0.71
N LEU A 41 16.94 5.46 -1.04
CA LEU A 41 16.47 5.58 -2.41
C LEU A 41 16.87 6.93 -3.05
N ARG A 42 16.80 8.03 -2.29
CA ARG A 42 17.23 9.37 -2.78
C ARG A 42 18.74 9.48 -2.98
N LYS A 43 19.53 8.63 -2.32
CA LYS A 43 20.99 8.56 -2.45
C LYS A 43 21.47 7.53 -3.46
N ASP A 44 20.55 6.91 -4.20
CA ASP A 44 20.82 5.82 -5.14
C ASP A 44 21.45 4.56 -4.48
N GLU A 45 21.30 4.40 -3.16
CA GLU A 45 21.78 3.25 -2.38
C GLU A 45 20.74 2.12 -2.39
N PHE A 46 20.44 1.62 -3.59
CA PHE A 46 19.28 0.75 -3.85
C PHE A 46 19.31 -0.60 -3.11
N ALA A 47 20.49 -1.18 -2.87
CA ALA A 47 20.62 -2.47 -2.21
C ALA A 47 20.20 -2.40 -0.73
N GLU A 48 20.72 -1.40 0.01
CA GLU A 48 20.33 -1.19 1.41
C GLU A 48 18.87 -0.74 1.50
N ALA A 49 18.42 0.12 0.57
CA ALA A 49 17.02 0.53 0.48
C ALA A 49 16.07 -0.66 0.33
N GLU A 50 16.39 -1.62 -0.55
CA GLU A 50 15.62 -2.85 -0.75
C GLU A 50 15.49 -3.64 0.56
N GLU A 51 16.60 -3.89 1.26
CA GLU A 51 16.60 -4.66 2.50
C GLU A 51 15.74 -4.04 3.60
N VAL A 52 15.88 -2.73 3.83
CA VAL A 52 15.14 -2.06 4.91
C VAL A 52 13.66 -1.92 4.58
N LEU A 53 13.31 -1.69 3.30
CA LEU A 53 11.91 -1.62 2.87
C LEU A 53 11.22 -2.99 2.96
N ILE A 54 11.91 -4.08 2.65
CA ILE A 54 11.39 -5.44 2.86
C ILE A 54 11.07 -5.68 4.34
N LYS A 55 11.99 -5.32 5.25
CA LYS A 55 11.75 -5.42 6.70
C LYS A 55 10.51 -4.61 7.13
N ALA A 56 10.36 -3.39 6.62
CA ALA A 56 9.18 -2.56 6.89
C ALA A 56 7.87 -3.22 6.41
N ILE A 57 7.86 -3.79 5.20
CA ILE A 57 6.68 -4.45 4.61
C ILE A 57 6.29 -5.66 5.46
N VAL A 58 7.24 -6.56 5.78
CA VAL A 58 6.98 -7.79 6.56
C VAL A 58 6.30 -7.46 7.89
N ILE A 59 6.82 -6.49 8.63
CA ILE A 59 6.25 -6.11 9.92
C ILE A 59 4.86 -5.47 9.77
N ARG A 60 4.68 -4.57 8.79
CA ARG A 60 3.41 -3.87 8.56
C ARG A 60 2.32 -4.80 8.06
N GLU A 61 2.65 -5.79 7.23
CA GLU A 61 1.70 -6.81 6.78
C GLU A 61 1.30 -7.78 7.88
N ALA A 62 2.22 -8.10 8.80
CA ALA A 62 1.95 -9.01 9.90
C ALA A 62 1.13 -8.37 11.04
N LYS A 63 1.35 -7.08 11.33
CA LYS A 63 0.87 -6.43 12.57
C LYS A 63 -0.04 -5.22 12.37
N GLY A 64 -0.13 -4.68 11.16
CA GLY A 64 -0.92 -3.48 10.85
C GLY A 64 -2.13 -3.79 9.97
N PRO A 65 -3.07 -2.83 9.85
CA PRO A 65 -4.04 -2.85 8.76
C PRO A 65 -3.36 -3.04 7.41
N ALA A 66 -4.02 -3.74 6.49
CA ALA A 66 -3.41 -4.12 5.21
C ALA A 66 -2.91 -2.94 4.36
N PHE A 67 -3.46 -1.74 4.57
CA PHE A 67 -3.05 -0.51 3.89
C PHE A 67 -1.73 0.07 4.42
N ASN A 68 -1.28 -0.28 5.64
CA ASN A 68 -0.06 0.31 6.24
C ASN A 68 1.20 0.01 5.41
N ALA A 69 1.26 -1.17 4.80
CA ALA A 69 2.38 -1.59 3.99
C ALA A 69 2.41 -0.93 2.60
N ALA A 70 1.33 -0.26 2.16
CA ALA A 70 1.24 0.30 0.81
C ALA A 70 2.34 1.31 0.51
N VAL A 71 2.64 2.21 1.46
CA VAL A 71 3.72 3.20 1.30
C VAL A 71 5.09 2.54 1.16
N SER A 72 5.37 1.50 1.97
CA SER A 72 6.64 0.78 1.89
C SER A 72 6.77 -0.03 0.60
N ARG A 73 5.65 -0.59 0.11
CA ARG A 73 5.58 -1.25 -1.19
C ARG A 73 5.83 -0.26 -2.34
N GLU A 74 5.31 0.96 -2.25
CA GLU A 74 5.55 1.98 -3.26
C GLU A 74 7.04 2.35 -3.32
N ASN A 75 7.65 2.63 -2.17
CA ASN A 75 9.08 2.96 -2.11
C ASN A 75 9.96 1.82 -2.67
N LEU A 76 9.63 0.56 -2.36
CA LEU A 76 10.37 -0.59 -2.90
C LEU A 76 10.09 -0.81 -4.39
N ALA A 77 8.89 -0.48 -4.87
CA ALA A 77 8.58 -0.51 -6.30
C ALA A 77 9.42 0.53 -7.04
N CYS A 78 9.59 1.74 -6.50
CA CYS A 78 10.49 2.75 -7.06
C CYS A 78 11.94 2.24 -7.14
N VAL A 79 12.45 1.57 -6.10
CA VAL A 79 13.78 0.93 -6.12
C VAL A 79 13.89 -0.09 -7.27
N TYR A 80 12.85 -0.88 -7.51
CA TYR A 80 12.83 -1.82 -8.63
C TYR A 80 12.76 -1.13 -9.98
N GLU A 81 12.01 -0.04 -10.12
CA GLU A 81 11.95 0.73 -11.36
C GLU A 81 13.28 1.38 -11.72
N THR A 82 13.98 1.97 -10.74
CA THR A 82 15.31 2.55 -10.98
C THR A 82 16.34 1.51 -11.40
N GLN A 83 16.19 0.27 -10.94
CA GLN A 83 17.01 -0.88 -11.35
C GLN A 83 16.53 -1.57 -12.64
N GLY A 84 15.46 -1.10 -13.29
CA GLY A 84 14.90 -1.70 -14.51
C GLY A 84 14.08 -2.99 -14.28
N ARG A 85 13.76 -3.32 -13.03
CA ARG A 85 13.00 -4.51 -12.59
C ARG A 85 11.49 -4.24 -12.60
N TRP A 86 10.96 -3.77 -13.73
CA TRP A 86 9.57 -3.30 -13.90
C TRP A 86 8.50 -4.35 -13.52
N ALA A 87 8.75 -5.62 -13.83
CA ALA A 87 7.81 -6.70 -13.51
C ALA A 87 7.60 -6.85 -11.99
N GLN A 88 8.69 -6.77 -11.22
CA GLN A 88 8.66 -6.88 -9.77
C GLN A 88 8.02 -5.63 -9.14
N ALA A 89 8.30 -4.44 -9.67
CA ALA A 89 7.63 -3.21 -9.24
C ALA A 89 6.11 -3.29 -9.43
N LYS A 90 5.66 -3.76 -10.60
CA LYS A 90 4.23 -3.94 -10.89
C LYS A 90 3.58 -4.95 -9.96
N GLU A 91 4.20 -6.12 -9.78
CA GLU A 91 3.68 -7.14 -8.86
C GLU A 91 3.52 -6.55 -7.45
N LEU A 92 4.54 -5.85 -6.96
CA LEU A 92 4.56 -5.28 -5.62
C LEU A 92 3.46 -4.23 -5.40
N ARG A 93 3.21 -3.35 -6.37
CA ARG A 93 2.11 -2.36 -6.31
C ARG A 93 0.73 -3.00 -6.37
N THR A 94 0.59 -4.12 -7.09
CA THR A 94 -0.70 -4.83 -7.19
C THR A 94 -0.98 -5.78 -6.02
N ARG A 95 0.03 -6.06 -5.19
CA ARG A 95 -0.09 -6.96 -4.04
C ARG A 95 -1.05 -6.38 -2.99
N ASN A 96 -1.94 -7.23 -2.47
CA ASN A 96 -2.94 -6.86 -1.46
C ASN A 96 -3.89 -5.73 -1.90
N ARG A 97 -4.06 -5.51 -3.21
CA ARG A 97 -4.99 -4.49 -3.76
C ARG A 97 -6.43 -4.67 -3.30
N GLU A 98 -6.83 -5.90 -3.04
CA GLU A 98 -8.14 -6.29 -2.51
C GLU A 98 -8.35 -5.91 -1.05
N LYS A 99 -7.26 -5.69 -0.30
CA LYS A 99 -7.28 -5.29 1.10
C LYS A 99 -7.07 -3.78 1.28
N MET A 100 -6.79 -3.05 0.20
CA MET A 100 -6.72 -1.60 0.21
C MET A 100 -8.13 -1.03 0.36
N VAL A 101 -8.33 -0.21 1.39
CA VAL A 101 -9.64 0.38 1.68
C VAL A 101 -9.90 1.47 0.62
N CYS A 102 -10.97 1.32 -0.15
CA CYS A 102 -11.51 2.43 -0.94
C CYS A 102 -11.99 3.52 0.04
N SER A 103 -11.92 4.83 -0.30
CA SER A 103 -12.36 5.94 0.56
C SER A 103 -13.79 5.77 1.12
N HIS A 104 -14.58 4.88 0.49
CA HIS A 104 -15.74 4.28 1.12
C HIS A 104 -15.31 3.23 2.18
N TYR A 105 -15.06 3.67 3.41
CA TYR A 105 -14.69 2.82 4.57
C TYR A 105 -15.60 1.58 4.76
N LYS A 106 -16.87 1.66 4.32
CA LYS A 106 -17.85 0.56 4.32
C LYS A 106 -17.68 -0.49 3.21
N ALA A 107 -16.83 -0.22 2.21
CA ALA A 107 -16.54 -1.15 1.11
C ALA A 107 -15.47 -2.18 1.47
N SER A 108 -15.11 -2.29 2.75
CA SER A 108 -14.21 -3.29 3.32
C SER A 108 -14.78 -4.73 3.33
N ASN A 109 -15.63 -5.06 2.35
CA ASN A 109 -16.00 -6.43 2.04
C ASN A 109 -15.20 -6.92 0.82
N PRO A 110 -14.54 -8.09 0.91
CA PRO A 110 -13.49 -8.52 0.00
C PRO A 110 -14.09 -8.86 -1.36
N VAL A 111 -13.99 -7.97 -2.36
CA VAL A 111 -14.10 -8.19 -3.84
C VAL A 111 -15.21 -9.11 -4.39
N ASN A 112 -16.09 -9.65 -3.56
CA ASN A 112 -17.10 -10.65 -3.88
C ASN A 112 -18.49 -10.00 -3.98
N SER A 113 -18.59 -8.70 -3.67
CA SER A 113 -19.81 -7.92 -3.83
C SER A 113 -19.98 -7.38 -5.26
N ILE A 114 -18.90 -7.20 -6.05
CA ILE A 114 -19.05 -6.68 -7.43
C ILE A 114 -19.76 -7.70 -8.34
N ARG A 115 -19.53 -9.01 -8.12
CA ARG A 115 -20.28 -10.07 -8.82
C ARG A 115 -21.74 -10.17 -8.37
N ALA A 116 -22.05 -9.82 -7.13
CA ALA A 116 -23.44 -9.74 -6.65
C ALA A 116 -24.16 -8.49 -7.18
N SER A 117 -23.46 -7.36 -7.27
CA SER A 117 -24.01 -6.09 -7.75
C SER A 117 -24.32 -6.08 -9.25
N LEU A 118 -23.60 -6.85 -10.09
CA LEU A 118 -23.96 -6.97 -11.51
C LEU A 118 -25.31 -7.68 -11.69
N THR A 119 -25.62 -8.70 -10.87
CA THR A 119 -26.91 -9.40 -10.92
C THR A 119 -28.05 -8.49 -10.45
N ILE A 120 -27.82 -7.64 -9.45
CA ILE A 120 -28.81 -6.69 -8.95
C ILE A 120 -29.08 -5.58 -9.99
N CYS A 121 -28.05 -5.11 -10.70
CA CYS A 121 -28.21 -4.07 -11.71
C CYS A 121 -28.96 -4.55 -12.97
N LEU A 122 -28.78 -5.81 -13.38
CA LEU A 122 -29.51 -6.42 -14.50
C LEU A 122 -30.99 -6.74 -14.18
N ALA A 123 -31.34 -6.91 -12.89
CA ALA A 123 -32.73 -7.14 -12.48
C ALA A 123 -33.56 -5.84 -12.52
N VAL A 124 -33.00 -4.73 -12.02
CA VAL A 124 -33.71 -3.43 -11.96
C VAL A 124 -33.98 -2.84 -13.35
N SER A 125 -33.15 -3.15 -14.35
CA SER A 125 -33.37 -2.70 -15.74
C SER A 125 -34.48 -3.45 -16.48
N ARG A 126 -34.94 -4.61 -15.99
CA ARG A 126 -36.06 -5.35 -16.60
C ARG A 126 -37.43 -4.92 -16.08
N ASP A 127 -37.50 -4.44 -14.83
CA ASP A 127 -38.78 -4.03 -14.23
C ASP A 127 -39.17 -2.58 -14.56
N ASN A 128 -38.20 -1.73 -14.95
CA ASN A 128 -38.46 -0.31 -15.28
C ASN A 128 -38.84 -0.03 -16.74
N VAL A 129 -39.11 -1.05 -17.57
CA VAL A 129 -39.53 -0.87 -18.97
C VAL A 129 -41.04 -1.11 -19.17
N LEU A 130 -41.77 -1.63 -18.18
CA LEU A 130 -43.19 -1.97 -18.36
C LEU A 130 -44.21 -1.15 -17.54
N ASP A 131 -43.80 -0.14 -16.78
CA ASP A 131 -44.77 0.68 -16.04
C ASP A 131 -44.50 2.18 -16.20
N GLY A 132 -45.03 2.73 -17.31
CA GLY A 132 -44.74 4.08 -17.76
C GLY A 132 -45.71 4.61 -18.83
N ARG A 133 -47.02 4.53 -18.52
CA ARG A 133 -48.14 5.36 -19.04
C ARG A 133 -48.64 5.11 -20.47
N ALA A 134 -49.89 4.64 -20.53
CA ALA A 134 -50.89 5.19 -21.43
C ALA A 134 -52.26 5.20 -20.73
N ASP A 135 -52.50 6.24 -19.92
CA ASP A 135 -53.86 6.76 -19.74
C ASP A 135 -54.18 7.54 -21.02
N GLU A 136 -55.20 7.13 -21.78
CA GLU A 136 -56.14 8.01 -22.50
C GLU A 136 -57.20 7.19 -23.29
N MET A 137 -58.47 7.55 -23.03
CA MET A 137 -59.78 7.11 -23.56
C MET A 137 -60.56 6.02 -22.81
#